data_AF-A0ABD5WN34-F1
#
_entry.id   AF-A0ABD5WN34-F1
#
_cell.length_a   1.000
_cell.length_b   1.000
_cell.length_c   1.000
_cell.angle_alpha   90.00
_cell.angle_beta   90.00
_cell.angle_gamma   90.00
#
_symmetry.space_group_name_H-M   'P 1'
#
loop_
_entity.id
_entity.type
_entity.pdbx_description
1 polymer ?
#
loop_
_entity_poly.entity_id
_entity_poly.type
_entity_poly.pdbx_seq_one_letter_code
_entity_poly.pdbx_strand_id
1 'polypeptide(L)'
;MTDNTNTDDTDCTDTQALDTTIAPTKTKADRQDIVYYLERLFVGAYQPGTTLQYHDYELTHTTEGVWTVHHCDGANPIDVLNVTAFHSATELQAYLDALADYAPEDRDDWQTHRAGGDGQ
;
A
#
# COMPACT_ATOMS: atom_id res chain seq x y z
N MET A 1 38.60 2.90 -15.73
CA MET A 1 37.37 3.72 -15.79
C MET A 1 36.29 2.80 -16.30
N THR A 2 35.57 2.17 -15.38
CA THR A 2 34.42 1.35 -15.72
C THR A 2 33.23 1.99 -15.02
N ASP A 3 32.33 2.43 -15.87
CA ASP A 3 31.06 3.07 -15.59
C ASP A 3 30.13 2.01 -14.99
N ASN A 4 29.76 2.16 -13.72
CA ASN A 4 28.73 1.36 -13.08
C ASN A 4 27.66 2.35 -12.59
N THR A 5 26.79 2.75 -13.52
CA THR A 5 25.48 3.30 -13.21
C THR A 5 24.69 2.23 -12.45
N ASN A 6 24.87 2.18 -11.13
CA ASN A 6 23.95 1.54 -10.23
C ASN A 6 22.67 2.39 -10.27
N THR A 7 21.78 2.02 -11.19
CA THR A 7 20.40 2.49 -11.16
C THR A 7 19.84 1.89 -9.89
N ASP A 8 19.73 2.73 -8.86
CA ASP A 8 19.00 2.42 -7.65
C ASP A 8 17.52 2.34 -8.05
N ASP A 9 17.16 1.19 -8.62
CA ASP A 9 15.80 0.70 -8.65
C ASP A 9 15.53 0.27 -7.22
N THR A 10 15.17 1.24 -6.37
CA THR A 10 14.76 1.02 -4.99
C THR A 10 13.38 0.36 -4.98
N ASP A 11 13.21 -0.74 -5.72
CA ASP A 11 12.08 -1.65 -5.55
C ASP A 11 12.19 -2.23 -4.14
N CYS A 12 11.07 -2.30 -3.43
CA CYS A 12 10.97 -2.74 -2.04
C CYS A 12 11.35 -4.23 -1.80
N THR A 13 12.26 -4.82 -2.57
CA THR A 13 12.63 -6.23 -2.55
C THR A 13 13.80 -6.57 -1.63
N ASP A 14 14.51 -5.60 -1.04
CA ASP A 14 15.58 -5.89 -0.07
C ASP A 14 15.10 -5.93 1.38
N THR A 15 14.28 -6.92 1.71
CA THR A 15 14.21 -7.41 3.10
C THR A 15 14.01 -8.92 3.07
N GLN A 16 15.12 -9.64 3.11
CA GLN A 16 15.13 -11.10 3.16
C GLN A 16 14.66 -11.62 4.53
N ALA A 17 13.60 -12.43 4.48
CA ALA A 17 13.31 -13.61 5.29
C ALA A 17 13.38 -13.53 6.82
N LEU A 18 12.20 -13.56 7.46
CA LEU A 18 12.02 -14.28 8.73
C LEU A 18 10.90 -15.31 8.58
N ASP A 19 11.29 -16.51 8.97
CA ASP A 19 10.60 -17.79 8.96
C ASP A 19 9.42 -17.83 9.97
N THR A 20 8.37 -18.55 9.59
CA THR A 20 7.18 -18.96 10.38
C THR A 20 5.95 -18.02 10.41
N THR A 21 4.79 -18.63 10.09
CA THR A 21 3.39 -18.12 10.23
C THR A 21 2.85 -17.41 9.00
N ILE A 22 2.23 -18.17 8.06
CA ILE A 22 1.38 -17.72 6.93
C ILE A 22 1.53 -16.21 6.63
N ALA A 23 2.75 -15.78 6.28
CA ALA A 23 2.94 -14.45 5.78
C ALA A 23 2.30 -14.49 4.39
N PRO A 24 1.35 -13.59 4.06
CA PRO A 24 1.01 -13.43 2.67
C PRO A 24 2.33 -13.09 2.00
N THR A 25 2.78 -14.05 1.19
CA THR A 25 3.88 -13.89 0.26
C THR A 25 3.72 -12.50 -0.33
N LYS A 26 4.78 -11.67 -0.32
CA LYS A 26 4.83 -10.41 -1.08
C LYS A 26 4.40 -10.74 -2.51
N THR A 27 3.10 -10.70 -2.74
CA THR A 27 2.52 -11.10 -4.00
C THR A 27 2.47 -9.77 -4.70
N LYS A 28 3.44 -9.52 -5.58
CA LYS A 28 3.28 -8.52 -6.62
C LYS A 28 2.03 -8.95 -7.37
N ALA A 29 0.87 -8.52 -6.89
CA ALA A 29 -0.38 -8.76 -7.55
C ALA A 29 -0.24 -8.01 -8.87
N ASP A 30 -0.28 -8.74 -9.97
CA ASP A 30 -0.56 -8.13 -11.26
C ASP A 30 -1.79 -7.24 -11.09
N ARG A 31 -1.89 -6.08 -11.77
CA ARG A 31 -3.04 -5.17 -11.59
C ARG A 31 -4.40 -5.86 -11.73
N GLN A 32 -4.45 -7.00 -12.43
CA GLN A 32 -5.66 -7.82 -12.55
C GLN A 32 -5.98 -8.67 -11.32
N ASP A 33 -4.99 -9.06 -10.53
CA ASP A 33 -5.15 -9.87 -9.31
C ASP A 33 -5.37 -9.01 -8.05
N ILE A 34 -5.01 -7.71 -8.09
CA ILE A 34 -5.15 -6.85 -6.92
C ILE A 34 -6.60 -6.72 -6.45
N VAL A 35 -7.56 -6.65 -7.36
CA VAL A 35 -9.00 -6.57 -7.00
C VAL A 35 -9.38 -7.77 -6.13
N TYR A 36 -8.94 -8.96 -6.50
CA TYR A 36 -9.20 -10.18 -5.73
C TYR A 36 -8.60 -10.12 -4.32
N TYR A 37 -7.38 -9.60 -4.17
CA TYR A 37 -6.76 -9.40 -2.85
C TYR A 37 -7.47 -8.31 -2.03
N LEU A 38 -7.90 -7.22 -2.66
CA LEU A 38 -8.64 -6.15 -2.01
C LEU A 38 -10.02 -6.63 -1.56
N GLU A 39 -10.75 -7.41 -2.36
CA GLU A 39 -12.01 -8.06 -1.96
C GLU A 39 -11.83 -8.93 -0.71
N ARG A 40 -10.69 -9.62 -0.60
CA ARG A 40 -10.35 -10.39 0.59
C ARG A 40 -10.16 -9.53 1.86
N LEU A 41 -9.83 -8.24 1.72
CA LEU A 41 -9.81 -7.28 2.84
C LEU A 41 -11.21 -7.05 3.40
N PHE A 42 -12.22 -6.89 2.53
CA PHE A 42 -13.60 -6.62 2.93
C PHE A 42 -14.25 -7.80 3.66
N VAL A 43 -13.86 -9.03 3.31
CA VAL A 43 -14.36 -10.25 4.00
C VAL A 43 -13.55 -10.60 5.25
N GLY A 44 -12.58 -9.76 5.65
CA GLY A 44 -11.77 -9.98 6.84
C GLY A 44 -10.88 -11.23 6.75
N ALA A 45 -10.40 -11.57 5.55
CA ALA A 45 -9.58 -12.78 5.34
C ALA A 45 -8.18 -12.71 5.98
N TYR A 46 -7.78 -11.54 6.48
CA TYR A 46 -6.43 -11.25 6.98
C TYR A 46 -6.44 -10.97 8.47
N GLN A 47 -5.41 -11.47 9.16
CA GLN A 47 -5.22 -11.25 10.60
C GLN A 47 -4.53 -9.90 10.85
N PRO A 48 -4.75 -9.25 12.00
CA PRO A 48 -3.99 -8.06 12.37
C PRO A 48 -2.49 -8.37 12.39
N GLY A 49 -1.67 -7.45 11.87
CA GLY A 49 -0.25 -7.63 11.60
C GLY A 49 0.05 -8.12 10.18
N THR A 50 -0.97 -8.41 9.36
CA THR A 50 -0.77 -8.74 7.95
C THR A 50 -0.36 -7.50 7.17
N THR A 51 0.74 -7.58 6.41
CA THR A 51 1.16 -6.54 5.47
C THR A 51 0.95 -6.99 4.03
N LEU A 52 0.32 -6.13 3.22
CA LEU A 52 0.14 -6.30 1.79
C LEU A 52 0.92 -5.21 1.05
N GLN A 53 1.59 -5.58 -0.02
CA GLN A 53 2.33 -4.64 -0.84
C GLN A 53 1.51 -4.25 -2.07
N TYR A 54 1.41 -2.95 -2.32
CA TYR A 54 0.77 -2.36 -3.50
C TYR A 54 1.73 -1.31 -4.08
N HIS A 55 2.33 -1.57 -5.24
CA HIS A 55 3.37 -0.70 -5.79
C HIS A 55 4.48 -0.44 -4.74
N ASP A 56 4.83 0.81 -4.51
CA ASP A 56 5.81 1.30 -3.52
C ASP A 56 5.18 1.52 -2.13
N TYR A 57 3.99 0.96 -1.89
CA TYR A 57 3.28 1.06 -0.62
C TYR A 57 3.09 -0.27 0.07
N GLU A 58 3.10 -0.21 1.40
CA GLU A 58 2.80 -1.32 2.29
C GLU A 58 1.56 -0.99 3.12
N LEU A 59 0.52 -1.81 2.97
CA LEU A 59 -0.71 -1.76 3.73
C LEU A 59 -0.62 -2.75 4.88
N THR A 60 -0.53 -2.26 6.12
CA THR A 60 -0.46 -3.10 7.31
C THR A 60 -1.80 -3.11 8.04
N HIS A 61 -2.39 -4.29 8.20
CA HIS A 61 -3.62 -4.48 8.95
C HIS A 61 -3.36 -4.23 10.44
N THR A 62 -3.99 -3.22 11.01
CA THR A 62 -3.79 -2.88 12.43
C THR A 62 -4.88 -3.46 13.31
N THR A 63 -6.13 -3.29 12.91
CA THR A 63 -7.32 -3.78 13.60
C THR A 63 -8.43 -4.03 12.60
N GLU A 64 -9.55 -4.62 13.04
CA GLU A 64 -10.65 -5.03 12.17
C GLU A 64 -11.10 -3.91 11.23
N GLY A 65 -10.86 -4.13 9.92
CA GLY A 65 -11.22 -3.18 8.88
C GLY A 65 -10.28 -1.97 8.74
N VAL A 66 -9.24 -1.84 9.56
CA VAL A 66 -8.32 -0.70 9.55
C VAL A 66 -6.91 -1.10 9.10
N TRP A 67 -6.41 -0.41 8.10
CA TRP A 67 -5.16 -0.66 7.41
C TRP A 67 -4.33 0.62 7.35
N THR A 68 -3.09 0.56 7.83
CA THR A 68 -2.17 1.69 7.74
C THR A 68 -1.34 1.57 6.47
N VAL A 69 -1.28 2.64 5.69
CA VAL A 69 -0.48 2.73 4.46
C VAL A 69 0.84 3.38 4.80
N HIS A 70 1.93 2.73 4.42
CA HIS A 70 3.29 3.24 4.51
C HIS A 70 3.89 3.27 3.11
N HIS A 71 4.74 4.27 2.85
CA HIS A 71 5.65 4.19 1.71
C HIS A 71 6.78 3.23 2.08
N CYS A 72 7.24 2.38 1.15
CA CYS A 72 8.29 1.40 1.44
C CYS A 72 9.60 2.06 1.93
N ASP A 73 9.92 3.24 1.39
CA ASP A 73 11.10 4.03 1.78
C ASP A 73 10.80 5.01 2.94
N GLY A 74 9.53 5.18 3.29
CA GLY A 74 9.07 6.16 4.26
C GLY A 74 8.98 5.60 5.68
N ALA A 75 9.57 6.31 6.64
CA ALA A 75 9.40 5.99 8.06
C ALA A 75 7.98 6.32 8.58
N ASN A 76 7.27 7.22 7.89
CA ASN A 76 5.98 7.74 8.33
C ASN A 76 4.81 7.06 7.61
N PRO A 77 3.68 6.81 8.31
CA PRO A 77 2.46 6.40 7.66
C PRO A 77 1.91 7.52 6.77
N ILE A 78 1.59 7.17 5.54
CA ILE A 78 0.98 8.06 4.54
C ILE A 78 -0.51 8.24 4.83
N ASP A 79 -1.21 7.17 5.20
CA ASP A 79 -2.60 7.28 5.64
C ASP A 79 -3.06 6.08 6.47
N VAL A 80 -4.21 6.24 7.13
CA VAL A 80 -4.91 5.14 7.80
C VAL A 80 -6.26 4.94 7.14
N LEU A 81 -6.44 3.79 6.49
CA LEU A 81 -7.62 3.42 5.74
C LEU A 81 -8.53 2.55 6.57
N ASN A 82 -9.81 2.87 6.57
CA ASN A 82 -10.82 1.93 6.99
C ASN A 82 -11.42 1.30 5.74
N VAL A 83 -11.10 0.03 5.44
CA VAL A 83 -11.64 -0.67 4.27
C VAL A 83 -13.16 -0.77 4.32
N THR A 84 -13.77 -0.77 5.51
CA THR A 84 -15.24 -0.77 5.66
C THR A 84 -15.89 0.57 5.30
N ALA A 85 -15.10 1.65 5.19
CA ALA A 85 -15.58 2.94 4.72
C ALA A 85 -15.68 3.01 3.20
N PHE A 86 -15.07 2.07 2.48
CA PHE A 86 -15.19 1.95 1.03
C PHE A 86 -16.38 1.08 0.68
N HIS A 87 -17.06 1.38 -0.43
CA HIS A 87 -18.20 0.58 -0.87
C HIS A 87 -17.78 -0.71 -1.60
N SER A 88 -16.58 -0.76 -2.16
CA SER A 88 -16.11 -1.88 -2.98
C SER A 88 -14.58 -1.92 -3.10
N ALA A 89 -14.04 -3.09 -3.43
CA ALA A 89 -12.62 -3.28 -3.71
C ALA A 89 -12.09 -2.39 -4.84
N THR A 90 -12.90 -2.11 -5.86
CA THR A 90 -12.55 -1.19 -6.95
C THR A 90 -12.38 0.25 -6.46
N GLU A 91 -13.19 0.69 -5.48
CA GLU A 91 -13.08 2.04 -4.92
C GLU A 91 -11.80 2.17 -4.09
N LEU A 92 -11.49 1.14 -3.29
CA LEU A 92 -10.22 1.03 -2.58
C LEU A 92 -9.03 0.97 -3.55
N GLN A 93 -9.16 0.25 -4.65
CA GLN A 93 -8.12 0.20 -5.68
C GLN A 93 -7.89 1.58 -6.30
N ALA A 94 -8.95 2.27 -6.72
CA ALA A 94 -8.83 3.60 -7.31
C ALA A 94 -8.17 4.60 -6.35
N TYR A 95 -8.46 4.46 -5.06
CA TYR A 95 -7.81 5.23 -4.01
C TYR A 95 -6.30 4.93 -3.91
N LEU A 96 -5.91 3.65 -3.90
CA LEU A 96 -4.51 3.25 -3.85
C LEU A 96 -3.75 3.61 -5.14
N ASP A 97 -4.42 3.55 -6.29
CA ASP A 97 -3.89 3.97 -7.59
C ASP A 97 -3.63 5.48 -7.61
N ALA A 98 -4.54 6.30 -7.08
CA ALA A 98 -4.32 7.74 -6.93
C ALA A 98 -3.16 8.08 -5.98
N LEU A 99 -3.02 7.29 -4.90
CA LEU A 99 -1.87 7.37 -4.00
C LEU A 99 -0.56 7.07 -4.74
N ALA A 100 -0.54 6.00 -5.54
CA ALA A 100 0.64 5.60 -6.31
C ALA A 100 0.97 6.54 -7.48
N ASP A 101 -0.04 7.17 -8.08
CA ASP A 101 0.14 8.14 -9.16
C ASP A 101 0.71 9.48 -8.63
N TYR A 102 0.17 9.97 -7.51
CA TYR A 102 0.66 11.20 -6.89
C TYR A 102 1.99 11.01 -6.15
N ALA A 103 2.19 9.84 -5.55
CA ALA A 103 3.36 9.47 -4.78
C ALA A 103 3.68 10.41 -3.59
N PRO A 104 2.74 10.63 -2.63
CA PRO A 104 2.97 11.57 -1.53
C PRO A 104 4.10 11.10 -0.62
N GLU A 105 4.92 12.05 -0.18
CA GLU A 105 6.04 11.84 0.75
C GLU A 105 5.58 11.59 2.19
N ASP A 106 4.49 12.25 2.60
CA ASP A 106 3.94 12.18 3.94
C ASP A 106 2.41 12.32 3.93
N ARG A 107 1.79 12.01 5.07
CA ARG A 107 0.34 12.17 5.25
C ARG A 107 -0.17 13.59 4.99
N ASP A 108 0.58 14.61 5.39
CA ASP A 108 0.15 16.01 5.26
C ASP A 108 0.03 16.43 3.78
N ASP A 109 1.01 16.01 2.98
CA ASP A 109 1.02 16.20 1.53
C ASP A 109 -0.16 15.47 0.87
N TRP A 110 -0.38 14.21 1.23
CA TRP A 110 -1.54 13.46 0.73
C TRP A 110 -2.89 14.09 1.09
N GLN A 111 -3.05 14.50 2.35
CA GLN A 111 -4.29 15.11 2.83
C GLN A 111 -4.53 16.48 2.16
N THR A 112 -3.47 17.24 1.91
CA THR A 112 -3.55 18.53 1.19
C THR A 112 -3.96 18.32 -0.26
N HIS A 113 -3.37 17.35 -0.96
CA HIS A 113 -3.76 16.99 -2.33
C HIS A 113 -5.23 16.59 -2.41
N ARG A 114 -5.67 15.73 -1.49
CA ARG A 114 -7.04 15.20 -1.45
C ARG A 114 -8.08 16.25 -1.05
N ALA A 115 -7.72 17.16 -0.14
CA ALA A 115 -8.59 18.27 0.28
C ALA A 115 -8.61 19.42 -0.73
N GLY A 116 -7.54 19.61 -1.50
CA GLY A 116 -7.41 20.64 -2.54
C GLY A 116 -8.18 20.35 -3.82
N GLY A 117 -8.64 19.10 -4.03
CA GLY A 117 -9.39 18.69 -5.22
C GLY A 117 -10.84 19.16 -5.31
N ASP A 118 -11.42 19.73 -4.23
CA ASP A 118 -12.81 20.24 -4.21
C ASP A 118 -12.88 21.78 -4.11
N GLY A 119 -11.91 22.48 -4.72
CA GLY A 119 -11.81 23.93 -4.55
C GLY A 119 -11.07 24.70 -5.63
N GLN A 120 -11.39 24.52 -6.92
CA GLN A 120 -11.56 25.63 -7.88
C GLN A 120 -12.11 25.22 -9.24
#